data_AF-A0A6B3GC67-F1
#
_entry.id   AF-A0A6B3GC67-F1
#
_cell.length_a   1.000
_cell.length_b   1.000
_cell.length_c   1.000
_cell.angle_alpha   90.00
_cell.angle_beta   90.00
_cell.angle_gamma   90.00
#
_symmetry.space_group_name_H-M   'P 1'
#
loop_
_entity.id
_entity.type
_entity.pdbx_description
1 polymer ?
#
loop_
_entity_poly.entity_id
_entity_poly.type
_entity_poly.pdbx_seq_one_letter_code
_entity_poly.pdbx_strand_id
1 'polypeptide(L)'
;SDEEGVAVLDRMRCWLPVLLALSANSPFWQGQDSQYSSYRSQVWGRWPSAGPVDVHGSAEAYHAGVRSLVATGVLKDEGMVYFDARLSHRYPTVEVRIADVCLDPADTV
;
A
#
# COMPACT_ATOMS: atom_id res chain seq x y z
N SER A 1 16.36 -3.10 10.14
CA SER A 1 15.90 -2.10 11.14
C SER A 1 14.83 -1.23 10.52
N ASP A 2 14.12 -0.40 11.29
CA ASP A 2 13.12 0.52 10.74
C ASP A 2 13.75 1.54 9.78
N GLU A 3 14.98 1.98 10.04
CA GLU A 3 15.69 2.88 9.12
C GLU A 3 15.94 2.23 7.76
N GLU A 4 16.32 0.95 7.74
CA GLU A 4 16.44 0.19 6.49
C GLU A 4 15.08 0.01 5.81
N GLY A 5 14.03 -0.23 6.59
CA GLY A 5 12.66 -0.36 6.07
C GLY A 5 12.16 0.92 5.41
N VAL A 6 12.35 2.09 6.04
CA VAL A 6 12.00 3.39 5.46
C VAL A 6 12.84 3.68 4.22
N ALA A 7 14.14 3.40 4.28
CA ALA A 7 15.03 3.49 3.13
C ALA A 7 14.55 2.65 1.93
N VAL A 8 13.97 1.47 2.19
CA VAL A 8 13.34 0.61 1.17
C VAL A 8 12.05 1.25 0.64
N LEU A 9 11.15 1.73 1.52
CA LEU A 9 9.90 2.41 1.15
C LEU A 9 10.16 3.62 0.24
N ASP A 10 11.07 4.50 0.65
CA ASP A 10 11.39 5.73 -0.07
C ASP A 10 11.96 5.46 -1.47
N ARG A 11 12.69 4.35 -1.66
CA ARG A 11 13.25 3.98 -2.98
C ARG A 11 12.25 3.22 -3.85
N MET A 12 11.38 2.39 -3.28
CA MET A 12 10.46 1.57 -4.07
C MET A 12 9.28 2.34 -4.65
N ARG A 13 8.97 3.54 -4.12
CA ARG A 13 7.81 4.34 -4.52
C ARG A 13 7.64 4.52 -6.03
N CYS A 14 8.75 4.67 -6.78
CA CYS A 14 8.70 4.83 -8.23
C CYS A 14 8.36 3.54 -8.99
N TRP A 15 8.50 2.38 -8.33
CA TRP A 15 8.21 1.07 -8.89
C TRP A 15 6.81 0.55 -8.54
N LEU A 16 6.15 1.11 -7.50
CA LEU A 16 4.81 0.67 -7.10
C LEU A 16 3.79 0.74 -8.25
N PRO A 17 3.73 1.79 -9.10
CA PRO A 17 2.82 1.80 -10.25
C PRO A 17 3.11 0.70 -11.27
N VAL A 18 4.39 0.32 -11.44
CA VAL A 18 4.78 -0.79 -12.33
C VAL A 18 4.31 -2.12 -11.76
N LEU A 19 4.47 -2.34 -10.45
CA LEU A 19 3.96 -3.54 -9.78
C LEU A 19 2.43 -3.64 -9.88
N LEU A 20 1.71 -2.53 -9.74
CA LEU A 20 0.26 -2.51 -9.98
C LEU A 20 -0.08 -2.87 -11.43
N ALA A 21 0.62 -2.29 -12.40
CA ALA A 21 0.38 -2.58 -13.81
C ALA A 21 0.65 -4.05 -14.17
N LEU A 22 1.70 -4.65 -13.62
CA LEU A 22 2.05 -6.06 -13.85
C LEU A 22 1.09 -7.04 -13.18
N SER A 23 0.57 -6.68 -12.00
CA SER A 23 -0.32 -7.55 -11.22
C SER A 23 -1.81 -7.34 -11.52
N ALA A 24 -2.18 -6.32 -12.30
CA ALA A 24 -3.57 -5.92 -12.52
C ALA A 24 -4.45 -7.10 -12.98
N ASN A 25 -5.42 -7.47 -12.15
CA ASN A 25 -6.25 -8.66 -12.36
C ASN A 25 -7.66 -8.47 -11.78
N SER A 26 -8.18 -7.25 -11.82
CA SER A 26 -9.53 -6.94 -11.33
C SER A 26 -10.34 -6.06 -12.28
N PRO A 27 -10.52 -6.46 -13.56
CA PRO A 27 -11.23 -5.62 -14.52
C PRO A 27 -12.74 -5.57 -14.34
N PHE A 28 -13.34 -6.59 -13.71
CA PHE A 28 -14.79 -6.67 -13.48
C PHE A 28 -15.17 -6.30 -12.05
N TRP A 29 -16.30 -5.61 -11.90
CA TRP A 29 -16.91 -5.30 -10.61
C TRP A 29 -18.42 -5.47 -10.69
N GLN A 30 -19.01 -6.22 -9.76
CA GLN A 30 -20.45 -6.53 -9.74
C GLN A 30 -20.98 -7.07 -11.09
N GLY A 31 -20.18 -7.89 -11.77
CA GLY A 31 -20.53 -8.50 -13.05
C GLY A 31 -20.43 -7.56 -14.27
N GLN A 32 -19.91 -6.34 -14.09
CA GLN A 32 -19.74 -5.36 -15.17
C GLN A 32 -18.26 -5.07 -15.41
N ASP A 33 -17.90 -4.79 -16.66
CA ASP A 33 -16.57 -4.28 -17.02
C ASP A 33 -16.40 -2.87 -16.44
N SER A 34 -15.41 -2.70 -15.59
CA SER A 34 -15.14 -1.43 -14.91
C SER A 34 -14.37 -0.42 -15.75
N GLN A 35 -13.83 -0.83 -16.91
CA GLN A 35 -12.89 -0.08 -17.74
C GLN A 35 -11.50 0.18 -17.12
N TYR A 36 -11.24 -0.31 -15.90
CA TYR A 36 -9.90 -0.32 -15.30
C TYR A 36 -9.30 -1.71 -15.39
N SER A 37 -7.99 -1.83 -15.62
CA SER A 37 -7.30 -3.13 -15.51
C SER A 37 -7.27 -3.63 -14.05
N SER A 38 -7.17 -2.71 -13.09
CA SER A 38 -7.29 -2.97 -11.65
C SER A 38 -8.36 -2.08 -11.03
N TYR A 39 -9.59 -2.57 -10.92
CA TYR A 39 -10.65 -1.86 -10.19
C TYR A 39 -10.42 -1.89 -8.68
N ARG A 40 -9.71 -2.90 -8.17
CA ARG A 40 -9.34 -2.98 -6.76
C ARG A 40 -8.59 -1.73 -6.30
N SER A 41 -7.65 -1.23 -7.11
CA SER A 41 -6.93 0.02 -6.81
C SER A 41 -7.88 1.22 -6.63
N GLN A 42 -8.92 1.33 -7.46
CA GLN A 42 -9.92 2.40 -7.40
C GLN A 42 -10.81 2.30 -6.16
N VAL A 43 -11.14 1.08 -5.73
CA VAL A 43 -11.90 0.86 -4.49
C VAL A 43 -11.06 1.25 -3.27
N TRP A 44 -9.77 0.90 -3.25
CA TRP A 44 -8.87 1.23 -2.15
C TRP A 44 -8.62 2.73 -2.01
N GLY A 45 -8.49 3.48 -3.10
CA GLY A 45 -8.27 4.93 -3.09
C GLY A 45 -9.38 5.75 -2.41
N ARG A 46 -10.49 5.14 -2.00
CA ARG A 46 -11.55 5.78 -1.21
C ARG A 46 -11.24 5.87 0.28
N TRP A 47 -10.26 5.11 0.77
CA TRP A 47 -9.86 5.14 2.17
C TRP A 47 -8.86 6.29 2.41
N PRO A 48 -9.04 7.12 3.46
CA PRO A 48 -8.20 8.31 3.69
C PRO A 48 -6.70 8.05 3.84
N SER A 49 -6.32 6.84 4.24
CA SER A 49 -4.94 6.42 4.47
C SER A 49 -4.39 5.52 3.37
N ALA A 50 -5.13 5.32 2.28
CA ALA A 50 -4.70 4.46 1.18
C ALA A 50 -4.01 5.24 0.06
N GLY A 51 -3.09 4.55 -0.62
CA GLY A 51 -2.40 5.08 -1.80
C GLY A 51 -0.92 5.40 -1.57
N PRO A 52 -0.31 6.14 -2.52
CA PRO A 52 1.11 6.41 -2.51
C PRO A 52 1.47 7.47 -1.47
N VAL A 53 2.67 7.34 -0.91
CA VAL A 53 3.26 8.29 0.03
C VAL A 53 4.50 8.95 -0.55
N ASP A 54 4.80 10.15 -0.07
CA ASP A 54 6.06 10.82 -0.39
C ASP A 54 7.20 10.31 0.50
N VAL A 55 8.42 10.79 0.23
CA VAL A 55 9.62 10.40 0.98
C VAL A 55 9.47 10.73 2.47
N HIS A 56 9.72 9.74 3.33
CA HIS A 56 9.72 9.91 4.78
C HIS A 56 11.09 10.38 5.30
N GLY A 57 12.19 9.87 4.74
CA GLY A 57 13.56 10.28 5.06
C GLY A 57 14.18 9.70 6.33
N SER A 58 13.36 9.30 7.32
CA SER A 58 13.81 8.57 8.52
C SER A 58 12.69 7.73 9.14
N ALA A 59 13.07 6.74 9.95
CA ALA A 59 12.13 5.96 10.76
C ALA A 59 11.33 6.86 11.72
N GLU A 60 11.97 7.86 12.33
CA GLU A 60 11.29 8.80 13.22
C GLU A 60 10.19 9.58 12.49
N ALA A 61 10.49 10.10 11.30
CA ALA A 61 9.53 10.86 10.49
C ALA A 61 8.36 9.98 10.02
N TYR A 62 8.64 8.74 9.61
CA TYR A 62 7.62 7.75 9.29
C TYR A 62 6.66 7.53 10.46
N HIS A 63 7.20 7.21 11.64
CA HIS A 63 6.41 6.94 12.84
C HIS A 63 5.66 8.18 13.34
N ALA A 64 6.24 9.38 13.21
CA ALA A 64 5.55 10.63 13.53
C ALA A 64 4.35 10.89 12.60
N GLY A 65 4.49 10.61 11.30
CA GLY A 65 3.41 10.68 10.32
C GLY A 65 2.28 9.70 10.65
N VAL A 66 2.62 8.44 10.93
CA VAL A 66 1.65 7.41 11.35
C VAL A 66 0.91 7.83 12.61
N ARG A 67 1.61 8.26 13.66
CA ARG A 67 0.99 8.76 14.89
C ARG A 67 0.05 9.94 14.63
N SER A 68 0.44 10.85 13.74
CA SER A 68 -0.39 12.01 13.39
C SER A 68 -1.68 11.59 12.68
N LEU A 69 -1.62 10.61 11.78
CA LEU A 69 -2.80 10.06 11.10
C LEU A 69 -3.74 9.37 12.10
N VAL A 70 -3.23 8.57 13.02
CA VAL A 70 -4.03 7.91 14.06
C VAL A 70 -4.64 8.93 15.02
N ALA A 71 -3.89 9.98 15.40
CA ALA A 71 -4.37 11.05 16.28
C ALA A 71 -5.56 11.84 15.71
N THR A 72 -5.81 11.79 14.40
CA THR A 72 -7.02 12.39 13.81
C THR A 72 -8.33 11.71 14.27
N GLY A 73 -8.25 10.48 14.78
CA GLY A 73 -9.41 9.66 15.13
C GLY A 73 -10.14 9.04 13.92
N VAL A 74 -9.72 9.36 12.69
CA VAL A 74 -10.25 8.73 11.47
C VAL A 74 -9.75 7.29 11.34
N LEU A 75 -8.48 7.06 11.68
CA LEU A 75 -7.88 5.73 11.77
C LEU A 75 -8.00 5.25 13.21
N LYS A 76 -8.57 4.06 13.41
CA LYS A 76 -8.72 3.47 14.74
C LYS A 76 -7.36 3.12 15.37
N ASP A 77 -6.46 2.61 14.56
CA ASP A 77 -5.12 2.16 14.95
C ASP A 77 -4.16 2.15 13.75
N GLU A 78 -2.90 1.84 14.00
CA GLU A 78 -1.84 1.73 12.98
C GLU A 78 -2.12 0.65 11.92
N GLY A 79 -2.95 -0.35 12.25
CA GLY A 79 -3.40 -1.37 11.31
C GLY A 79 -4.22 -0.79 10.16
N MET A 80 -4.89 0.35 10.39
CA MET A 80 -5.65 1.10 9.39
C MET A 80 -4.81 2.06 8.53
N VAL A 81 -3.48 2.04 8.63
CA VAL A 81 -2.60 2.75 7.70
C VAL A 81 -2.48 1.94 6.41
N TYR A 82 -3.15 2.37 5.34
CA TYR A 82 -3.34 1.58 4.12
C TYR A 82 -2.47 2.01 2.94
N PHE A 83 -1.31 2.60 3.21
CA PHE A 83 -0.34 2.98 2.18
C PHE A 83 -0.04 1.79 1.24
N ASP A 84 0.25 2.11 -0.02
CA ASP A 84 0.57 1.12 -1.06
C ASP A 84 1.74 0.21 -0.67
N ALA A 85 2.68 0.72 0.13
CA ALA A 85 3.65 -0.04 0.89
C ALA A 85 3.87 0.61 2.27
N ARG A 86 4.16 -0.20 3.30
CA ARG A 86 4.33 0.29 4.68
C ARG A 86 5.31 -0.57 5.48
N LEU A 87 5.79 -0.04 6.61
CA LEU A 87 6.35 -0.90 7.65
C LEU A 87 5.22 -1.70 8.29
N SER A 88 5.46 -2.97 8.58
CA SER A 88 4.49 -3.75 9.35
C SER A 88 4.49 -3.25 10.80
N HIS A 89 3.31 -2.96 11.35
CA HIS A 89 3.17 -2.57 12.75
C HIS A 89 3.43 -3.75 13.73
N ARG A 90 3.58 -4.97 13.21
CA ARG A 90 3.72 -6.20 14.01
C ARG A 90 5.03 -6.94 13.76
N TYR A 91 5.52 -6.94 12.52
CA TYR A 91 6.69 -7.72 12.12
C TYR A 91 7.81 -6.80 11.62
N PRO A 92 9.09 -7.19 11.73
CA PRO A 92 10.20 -6.36 11.25
C PRO A 92 10.36 -6.48 9.72
N THR A 93 9.31 -6.14 8.98
CA THR A 93 9.18 -6.34 7.52
C THR A 93 8.59 -5.11 6.84
N VAL A 94 8.92 -4.94 5.56
CA VAL A 94 8.20 -4.04 4.65
C VAL A 94 7.07 -4.81 3.98
N GLU A 95 5.84 -4.29 4.06
CA GLU A 95 4.65 -4.87 3.41
C GLU A 95 4.36 -4.10 2.11
N VAL A 96 4.41 -4.78 0.96
CA VAL A 96 3.95 -4.23 -0.33
C VAL A 96 2.52 -4.70 -0.57
N ARG A 97 1.59 -3.75 -0.72
CA ARG A 97 0.13 -4.02 -0.61
C ARG A 97 -0.67 -3.51 -1.80
N ILE A 98 -0.01 -2.96 -2.81
CA ILE A 98 -0.66 -2.37 -3.99
C ILE A 98 -1.23 -3.41 -4.96
N ALA A 99 -0.62 -4.60 -5.05
CA ALA A 99 -0.92 -5.59 -6.08
C ALA A 99 -2.35 -6.17 -6.00
N ASP A 100 -2.87 -6.62 -7.14
CA ASP A 100 -4.01 -7.54 -7.19
C ASP A 100 -3.53 -8.99 -7.00
N VAL A 101 -4.46 -9.90 -6.71
CA VAL A 101 -4.17 -11.34 -6.65
C VAL A 101 -3.96 -11.87 -8.07
N CYS A 102 -2.90 -12.65 -8.29
CA CYS A 102 -2.60 -13.28 -9.57
C CYS A 102 -3.70 -14.27 -10.01
N LEU A 103 -3.81 -14.51 -11.32
CA LEU A 103 -4.80 -15.44 -11.88
C LEU A 103 -4.46 -16.90 -11.57
N ASP A 104 -3.18 -17.26 -11.69
CA ASP A 104 -2.68 -18.60 -11.39
C ASP A 104 -2.03 -18.62 -10.00
N PRO A 105 -2.37 -19.58 -9.12
CA PRO A 105 -1.67 -19.76 -7.85
C PRO A 105 -0.15 -19.97 -8.00
N ALA A 106 0.33 -20.54 -9.10
CA ALA A 106 1.75 -20.70 -9.38
C ALA A 106 2.49 -19.37 -9.57
N ASP A 107 1.76 -18.31 -9.92
CA ASP A 107 2.28 -16.94 -10.01
C ASP A 107 2.23 -16.20 -8.65
N THR A 108 1.76 -16.88 -7.59
CA THR A 108 1.81 -16.40 -6.20
C THR A 108 2.93 -17.11 -5.43
N VAL A 109 3.63 -16.38 -4.56
CA VAL A 109 4.76 -16.89 -3.75
C VAL A 109 4.34 -17.51 -2.42
#